data_AF-A0A1V4V3Y0-F1
#
_entry.id   AF-A0A1V4V3Y0-F1
#
_cell.length_a   1.000
_cell.length_b   1.000
_cell.length_c   1.000
_cell.angle_alpha   90.00
_cell.angle_beta   90.00
_cell.angle_gamma   90.00
#
_symmetry.space_group_name_H-M   'P 1'
#
loop_
_entity.id
_entity.type
_entity.pdbx_description
1 polymer ?
#
loop_
_entity_poly.entity_id
_entity_poly.type
_entity_poly.pdbx_seq_one_letter_code
_entity_poly.pdbx_strand_id
1 'polypeptide(L)'
;MTIRTVDATAGTITMDNKDNAITLSKNKDTLLMENLHIKTADNDTLRYYIYKEETKPGDYEVRGQVATDSFSWNPQNFAGFYYDLKKDLGTETLTTAITEGKKLSGDAPYGVIYQTTAQGKDYEFEDWGTYKVIGFMAKKYFAGYIENTENLGKNVMFKESTDENSLSDEQLQEILVDDDEEMTLTSGTPFKLEQGYELSIKSIDIDGNKVYLELMKDGKSVDTKVVSPSKDGATEADKTYFYKTDVGDQKKLVIIAVHFKNAFRGADQDIATIDGQWQISDVATEVKADTEYDKMTIRTVDATAGTITMDNKDNAITLSKNKDTLLMGDVHIKTADNDTLRYYIYAAKTIEGAAAEAAPVEAEVPAEANVTAEAPVEEAPAAEAPAEAPAAEEKPAEAAAAEKPAEAAAEQKPAESQGMPGFEAIFAVTGLLAVAYLVNRKN
;
A
#
# COMPACT_ATOMS: atom_id res chain seq x y z
N MET A 1 13.67 -14.82 30.88
CA MET A 1 14.06 -14.23 32.19
C MET A 1 13.72 -15.20 33.32
N THR A 2 14.44 -15.19 34.44
CA THR A 2 14.19 -16.06 35.61
C THR A 2 13.89 -15.22 36.85
N ILE A 3 12.84 -15.57 37.61
CA ILE A 3 12.56 -14.94 38.92
C ILE A 3 13.68 -15.31 39.89
N ARG A 4 14.28 -14.30 40.52
CA ARG A 4 15.34 -14.47 41.51
C ARG A 4 14.86 -14.29 42.93
N THR A 5 14.11 -13.23 43.16
CA THR A 5 13.61 -12.89 44.49
C THR A 5 12.18 -12.39 44.39
N VAL A 6 11.37 -12.79 45.36
CA VAL A 6 10.05 -12.23 45.62
C VAL A 6 10.10 -11.71 47.05
N ASP A 7 10.10 -10.38 47.21
CA ASP A 7 9.96 -9.74 48.51
C ASP A 7 8.51 -9.29 48.67
N ALA A 8 7.72 -10.11 49.36
CA ALA A 8 6.31 -9.81 49.61
C ALA A 8 6.11 -8.63 50.57
N THR A 9 7.11 -8.29 51.39
CA THR A 9 7.02 -7.15 52.34
C THR A 9 7.25 -5.84 51.60
N ALA A 10 8.24 -5.80 50.71
CA ALA A 10 8.53 -4.66 49.85
C ALA A 10 7.66 -4.62 48.58
N GLY A 11 6.89 -5.66 48.30
CA GLY A 11 6.06 -5.77 47.09
C GLY A 11 6.88 -5.82 45.79
N THR A 12 8.09 -6.40 45.83
CA THR A 12 9.05 -6.37 44.72
C THR A 12 9.34 -7.77 44.17
N ILE A 13 9.36 -7.89 42.84
CA ILE A 13 9.83 -9.08 42.11
C ILE A 13 11.07 -8.67 41.32
N THR A 14 12.15 -9.44 41.45
CA THR A 14 13.38 -9.25 40.67
C THR A 14 13.57 -10.43 39.74
N MET A 15 13.80 -10.15 38.46
CA MET A 15 14.12 -11.14 37.44
C MET A 15 15.45 -10.79 36.79
N ASP A 16 16.22 -11.81 36.39
CA ASP A 16 17.44 -11.61 35.61
C ASP A 16 17.59 -12.66 34.49
N ASN A 17 18.66 -12.54 33.72
CA ASN A 17 19.04 -13.48 32.66
C ASN A 17 20.34 -14.25 32.99
N LYS A 18 20.74 -14.37 34.26
CA LYS A 18 22.03 -14.97 34.67
C LYS A 18 22.24 -16.40 34.12
N ASP A 19 21.16 -17.17 33.98
CA ASP A 19 21.24 -18.55 33.47
C ASP A 19 21.04 -18.65 31.94
N ASN A 20 20.68 -17.54 31.30
CA ASN A 20 20.33 -17.48 29.87
C ASN A 20 20.90 -16.19 29.26
N ALA A 21 22.17 -16.23 28.86
CA ALA A 21 22.81 -15.07 28.23
C ALA A 21 22.04 -14.64 26.98
N ILE A 22 21.81 -13.33 26.85
CA ILE A 22 21.17 -12.72 25.69
C ILE A 22 22.25 -12.04 24.86
N THR A 23 22.48 -12.55 23.65
CA THR A 23 23.39 -11.94 22.68
C THR A 23 22.58 -11.10 21.70
N LEU A 24 22.90 -9.79 21.67
CA LEU A 24 22.37 -8.83 20.71
C LEU A 24 23.18 -8.91 19.41
N SER A 25 22.77 -9.82 18.54
CA SER A 25 23.32 -9.97 17.18
C SER A 25 22.54 -9.11 16.19
N LYS A 26 23.12 -8.79 15.03
CA LYS A 26 22.41 -8.06 13.96
C LYS A 26 21.10 -8.76 13.56
N ASN A 27 20.10 -7.96 13.19
CA ASN A 27 18.80 -8.41 12.67
C ASN A 27 18.13 -9.52 13.50
N LYS A 28 18.20 -9.41 14.82
CA LYS A 28 17.68 -10.43 15.72
C LYS A 28 16.48 -9.92 16.49
N ASP A 29 15.43 -10.74 16.49
CA ASP A 29 14.30 -10.63 17.41
C ASP A 29 14.46 -11.68 18.52
N THR A 30 14.40 -11.26 19.78
CA THR A 30 14.60 -12.13 20.94
C THR A 30 13.49 -11.93 21.96
N LEU A 31 12.71 -12.97 22.19
CA LEU A 31 11.73 -13.01 23.28
C LEU A 31 12.43 -12.92 24.65
N LEU A 32 12.04 -11.95 25.47
CA LEU A 32 12.52 -11.78 26.84
C LEU A 32 11.65 -12.52 27.86
N MET A 33 10.34 -12.23 27.81
CA MET A 33 9.32 -12.78 28.70
C MET A 33 7.92 -12.53 28.14
N GLU A 34 7.03 -13.52 28.21
CA GLU A 34 5.64 -13.42 27.73
C GLU A 34 5.54 -12.89 26.29
N ASN A 35 5.13 -11.64 26.09
CA ASN A 35 5.09 -10.95 24.81
C ASN A 35 6.03 -9.73 24.75
N LEU A 36 7.05 -9.68 25.61
CA LEU A 36 8.09 -8.65 25.60
C LEU A 36 9.31 -9.17 24.83
N HIS A 37 9.74 -8.42 23.84
CA HIS A 37 10.82 -8.76 22.90
C HIS A 37 11.90 -7.69 22.89
N ILE A 38 13.11 -8.07 22.47
CA ILE A 38 14.16 -7.15 22.01
C ILE A 38 14.34 -7.36 20.51
N LYS A 39 14.23 -6.28 19.74
CA LYS A 39 14.64 -6.25 18.33
C LYS A 39 15.92 -5.45 18.16
N THR A 40 16.83 -5.96 17.35
CA THR A 40 18.13 -5.36 17.05
C THR A 40 18.20 -4.99 15.58
N ALA A 41 18.88 -3.88 15.28
CA ALA A 41 19.09 -3.41 13.92
C ALA A 41 19.97 -4.39 13.14
N ASP A 42 19.78 -4.45 11.83
CA ASP A 42 20.79 -4.98 10.93
C ASP A 42 21.86 -3.91 10.64
N ASN A 43 22.73 -3.65 11.62
CA ASN A 43 23.76 -2.62 11.52
C ASN A 43 25.01 -3.00 12.33
N ASP A 44 26.20 -2.57 11.91
CA ASP A 44 27.44 -2.72 12.69
C ASP A 44 27.39 -1.93 14.00
N THR A 45 26.71 -0.79 13.98
CA THR A 45 26.42 -0.02 15.19
C THR A 45 25.21 -0.63 15.88
N LEU A 46 25.39 -1.08 17.14
CA LEU A 46 24.31 -1.65 17.93
C LEU A 46 23.20 -0.61 18.16
N ARG A 47 22.04 -0.86 17.57
CA ARG A 47 20.77 -0.21 17.91
C ARG A 47 19.74 -1.29 18.21
N TYR A 48 18.97 -1.11 19.27
CA TYR A 48 17.93 -2.05 19.65
C TYR A 48 16.81 -1.34 20.39
N TYR A 49 15.63 -1.95 20.41
CA TYR A 49 14.51 -1.50 21.21
C TYR A 49 13.82 -2.70 21.85
N ILE A 50 13.11 -2.42 22.95
CA ILE A 50 12.23 -3.37 23.61
C ILE A 50 10.81 -3.06 23.16
N TYR A 51 10.04 -4.07 22.78
CA TYR A 51 8.64 -3.89 22.45
C TYR A 51 7.77 -4.98 23.04
N LYS A 52 6.49 -4.66 23.16
CA LYS A 52 5.44 -5.60 23.53
C LYS A 52 4.68 -5.98 22.27
N GLU A 53 4.59 -7.27 21.97
CA GLU A 53 3.84 -7.79 20.83
C GLU A 53 2.36 -7.97 21.21
N GLU A 54 1.48 -7.35 20.44
CA GLU A 54 0.02 -7.52 20.55
C GLU A 54 -0.49 -8.05 19.21
N THR A 55 -1.15 -9.20 19.23
CA THR A 55 -1.69 -9.86 18.02
C THR A 55 -3.20 -10.04 18.07
N LYS A 56 -3.81 -9.71 19.21
CA LYS A 56 -5.25 -9.83 19.38
C LYS A 56 -5.95 -8.62 18.77
N PRO A 57 -7.15 -8.79 18.21
CA PRO A 57 -7.94 -7.65 17.79
C PRO A 57 -8.29 -6.74 18.98
N GLY A 58 -8.28 -5.43 18.73
CA GLY A 58 -8.59 -4.41 19.74
C GLY A 58 -7.87 -3.09 19.49
N ASP A 59 -8.16 -2.14 20.38
CA ASP A 59 -7.55 -0.82 20.40
C ASP A 59 -6.41 -0.79 21.41
N TYR A 60 -5.27 -0.23 20.98
CA TYR A 60 -4.02 -0.22 21.70
C TYR A 60 -3.43 1.18 21.75
N GLU A 61 -2.75 1.47 22.86
CA GLU A 61 -2.03 2.72 23.06
C GLU A 61 -0.53 2.47 23.03
N VAL A 62 0.16 3.03 22.02
CA VAL A 62 1.63 3.10 22.04
C VAL A 62 2.00 4.40 22.73
N ARG A 63 2.34 4.34 24.03
CA ARG A 63 2.61 5.55 24.82
C ARG A 63 4.05 6.04 24.70
N GLY A 64 4.22 7.35 24.87
CA GLY A 64 5.50 8.00 25.14
C GLY A 64 5.84 8.07 26.62
N GLN A 65 6.99 8.67 26.89
CA GLN A 65 7.46 8.94 28.25
C GLN A 65 6.48 9.87 28.98
N VAL A 66 6.26 9.59 30.27
CA VAL A 66 5.41 10.42 31.13
C VAL A 66 6.13 11.71 31.49
N ALA A 67 5.44 12.83 31.34
CA ALA A 67 5.87 14.16 31.72
C ALA A 67 5.09 14.68 32.93
N THR A 68 5.72 15.54 33.72
CA THR A 68 5.11 16.24 34.87
C THR A 68 5.12 17.77 34.73
N ASP A 69 5.78 18.26 33.68
CA ASP A 69 5.91 19.66 33.29
C ASP A 69 6.07 19.73 31.75
N SER A 70 6.43 20.88 31.20
CA SER A 70 6.89 21.08 29.83
C SER A 70 7.90 20.01 29.43
N PHE A 71 7.71 19.40 28.28
CA PHE A 71 8.47 18.23 27.86
C PHE A 71 8.60 18.13 26.35
N SER A 72 9.63 17.43 25.87
CA SER A 72 9.84 17.14 24.45
C SER A 72 9.87 15.63 24.21
N TRP A 73 9.02 15.18 23.29
CA TRP A 73 9.03 13.85 22.74
C TRP A 73 9.71 13.81 21.39
N ASN A 74 10.42 12.71 21.15
CA ASN A 74 11.06 12.34 19.89
C ASN A 74 11.03 10.79 19.79
N PRO A 75 11.52 10.17 18.69
CA PRO A 75 11.41 8.72 18.52
C PRO A 75 12.10 7.89 19.62
N GLN A 76 13.04 8.47 20.37
CA GLN A 76 13.76 7.78 21.44
C GLN A 76 12.95 7.64 22.73
N ASN A 77 11.93 8.47 22.93
CA ASN A 77 11.09 8.46 24.13
C ASN A 77 9.58 8.41 23.82
N PHE A 78 9.21 8.33 22.54
CA PHE A 78 7.86 8.07 22.09
C PHE A 78 7.86 7.11 20.89
N ALA A 79 7.60 5.84 21.17
CA ALA A 79 7.60 4.77 20.18
C ALA A 79 6.45 4.86 19.15
N GLY A 80 5.54 5.83 19.30
CA GLY A 80 4.50 6.09 18.31
C GLY A 80 5.04 6.81 17.06
N PHE A 81 6.12 7.58 17.18
CA PHE A 81 6.73 8.24 16.03
C PHE A 81 7.44 7.26 15.10
N TYR A 82 7.50 7.63 13.82
CA TYR A 82 8.25 6.88 12.83
C TYR A 82 9.74 6.83 13.20
N TYR A 83 10.31 5.62 13.10
CA TYR A 83 11.74 5.41 13.27
C TYR A 83 12.24 4.20 12.48
N ASP A 84 13.20 4.41 11.59
CA ASP A 84 13.97 3.36 10.94
C ASP A 84 15.17 2.99 11.81
N LEU A 85 15.11 1.81 12.42
CA LEU A 85 16.15 1.30 13.30
C LEU A 85 17.47 1.00 12.56
N LYS A 86 17.41 0.55 11.30
CA LYS A 86 18.58 0.15 10.50
C LYS A 86 19.37 1.38 10.06
N LYS A 87 18.67 2.40 9.58
CA LYS A 87 19.23 3.62 8.97
C LYS A 87 19.32 4.81 9.93
N ASP A 88 18.76 4.70 11.15
CA ASP A 88 18.77 5.78 12.15
C ASP A 88 17.99 7.02 11.68
N LEU A 89 16.80 6.79 11.11
CA LEU A 89 15.97 7.84 10.52
C LEU A 89 14.72 8.05 11.38
N GLY A 90 14.40 9.30 11.68
CA GLY A 90 13.27 9.68 12.52
C GLY A 90 13.50 11.07 13.12
N THR A 91 12.70 12.04 12.67
CA THR A 91 12.91 13.48 12.96
C THR A 91 11.71 14.14 13.63
N GLU A 92 10.64 13.39 13.87
CA GLU A 92 9.44 13.91 14.54
C GLU A 92 9.79 14.39 15.95
N THR A 93 9.42 15.63 16.26
CA THR A 93 9.54 16.19 17.59
C THR A 93 8.22 16.85 17.98
N LEU A 94 7.82 16.66 19.24
CA LEU A 94 6.66 17.33 19.82
C LEU A 94 7.07 17.91 21.14
N THR A 95 7.02 19.22 21.24
CA THR A 95 7.41 19.97 22.44
C THR A 95 6.18 20.64 23.03
N THR A 96 6.07 20.53 24.35
CA THR A 96 5.02 21.19 25.13
C THR A 96 5.62 22.26 26.02
N ALA A 97 4.99 23.43 26.04
CA ALA A 97 5.27 24.52 26.96
C ALA A 97 4.02 24.78 27.80
N ILE A 98 4.09 24.43 29.08
CA ILE A 98 2.96 24.55 30.01
C ILE A 98 2.97 25.95 30.63
N THR A 99 1.86 26.65 30.49
CA THR A 99 1.60 27.95 31.10
C THR A 99 0.67 27.83 32.31
N GLU A 100 0.39 28.97 32.95
CA GLU A 100 -0.44 29.03 34.15
C GLU A 100 -1.79 28.30 33.98
N GLY A 101 -2.18 27.56 35.02
CA GLY A 101 -3.42 26.76 34.99
C GLY A 101 -3.30 25.45 34.21
N LYS A 102 -2.09 24.91 34.03
CA LYS A 102 -1.82 23.65 33.31
C LYS A 102 -2.31 23.73 31.86
N LYS A 103 -2.08 24.88 31.22
CA LYS A 103 -2.53 25.15 29.86
C LYS A 103 -1.38 24.96 28.88
N LEU A 104 -1.68 24.39 27.73
CA LEU A 104 -0.88 24.50 26.53
C LEU A 104 -1.51 25.67 25.75
N SER A 105 -0.85 26.82 25.82
CA SER A 105 -1.33 28.10 25.28
C SER A 105 -1.65 28.01 23.79
N GLY A 106 -2.69 28.69 23.32
CA GLY A 106 -2.86 29.00 21.89
C GLY A 106 -2.13 30.28 21.47
N ASP A 107 -1.63 31.06 22.43
CA ASP A 107 -0.84 32.25 22.12
C ASP A 107 0.66 31.96 22.28
N ALA A 108 1.50 32.74 21.59
CA ALA A 108 2.94 32.62 21.66
C ALA A 108 3.48 32.84 23.10
N PRO A 109 4.45 32.04 23.59
CA PRO A 109 5.05 30.87 22.95
C PRO A 109 4.06 29.70 22.99
N TYR A 110 3.66 29.21 21.81
CA TYR A 110 2.58 28.22 21.69
C TYR A 110 2.83 27.01 22.58
N GLY A 111 1.74 26.51 23.16
CA GLY A 111 1.79 25.45 24.15
C GLY A 111 2.21 24.11 23.58
N VAL A 112 1.98 23.87 22.29
CA VAL A 112 2.45 22.68 21.57
C VAL A 112 3.11 23.13 20.28
N ILE A 113 4.29 22.60 20.01
CA ILE A 113 4.99 22.74 18.75
C ILE A 113 5.35 21.34 18.28
N TYR A 114 4.93 20.99 17.07
CA TYR A 114 5.35 19.79 16.37
C TYR A 114 6.23 20.17 15.18
N GLN A 115 7.31 19.44 14.97
CA GLN A 115 8.22 19.64 13.84
C GLN A 115 8.72 18.30 13.33
N THR A 116 8.83 18.18 12.01
CA THR A 116 9.42 17.03 11.34
C THR A 116 10.19 17.48 10.10
N THR A 117 11.20 16.71 9.70
CA THR A 117 12.09 17.02 8.58
C THR A 117 12.36 15.77 7.75
N ALA A 118 12.18 15.85 6.44
CA ALA A 118 12.44 14.75 5.53
C ALA A 118 13.93 14.37 5.52
N GLN A 119 14.20 13.07 5.38
CA GLN A 119 15.55 12.50 5.30
C GLN A 119 15.67 11.60 4.06
N GLY A 120 16.89 11.49 3.51
CA GLY A 120 17.15 10.52 2.45
C GLY A 120 17.12 9.08 3.00
N LYS A 121 16.43 8.19 2.30
CA LYS A 121 16.43 6.74 2.54
C LYS A 121 16.72 6.03 1.21
N ASP A 122 17.55 4.98 1.28
CA ASP A 122 17.73 4.05 0.15
C ASP A 122 16.49 3.17 0.02
N TYR A 123 16.06 2.87 -1.21
CA TYR A 123 15.09 1.80 -1.43
C TYR A 123 15.62 0.47 -0.89
N GLU A 124 14.73 -0.46 -0.54
CA GLU A 124 15.17 -1.84 -0.25
C GLU A 124 15.83 -2.43 -1.51
N PHE A 125 15.25 -2.22 -2.70
CA PHE A 125 15.94 -2.48 -3.98
C PHE A 125 16.94 -1.35 -4.29
N GLU A 126 18.18 -1.49 -3.80
CA GLU A 126 19.20 -0.44 -3.78
C GLU A 126 19.56 0.16 -5.16
N ASP A 127 19.28 -0.54 -6.27
CA ASP A 127 19.55 -0.05 -7.62
C ASP A 127 18.57 1.01 -8.12
N TRP A 128 17.50 1.29 -7.37
CA TRP A 128 16.64 2.45 -7.58
C TRP A 128 17.11 3.72 -6.88
N GLY A 129 18.19 3.68 -6.09
CA GLY A 129 18.79 4.87 -5.48
C GLY A 129 18.10 5.27 -4.18
N THR A 130 17.68 6.53 -4.07
CA THR A 130 17.16 7.11 -2.82
C THR A 130 15.92 7.97 -3.01
N TYR A 131 15.16 8.10 -1.94
CA TYR A 131 13.99 8.99 -1.85
C TYR A 131 13.98 9.73 -0.51
N LYS A 132 13.16 10.78 -0.40
CA LYS A 132 12.91 11.51 0.84
C LYS A 132 11.78 10.82 1.61
N VAL A 133 12.10 10.29 2.78
CA VAL A 133 11.14 9.79 3.77
C VAL A 133 10.90 10.85 4.84
N ILE A 134 9.67 10.97 5.33
CA ILE A 134 9.30 11.85 6.44
C ILE A 134 8.31 11.15 7.38
N GLY A 135 8.52 11.29 8.69
CA GLY A 135 7.50 10.94 9.68
C GLY A 135 6.50 12.09 9.79
N PHE A 136 5.21 11.82 9.65
CA PHE A 136 4.16 12.83 9.81
C PHE A 136 3.00 12.24 10.60
N MET A 137 2.66 12.86 11.74
CA MET A 137 1.59 12.40 12.64
C MET A 137 1.69 10.89 12.97
N ALA A 138 2.88 10.41 13.35
CA ALA A 138 3.10 8.99 13.72
C ALA A 138 2.91 7.96 12.59
N LYS A 139 3.00 8.39 11.33
CA LYS A 139 3.04 7.52 10.13
C LYS A 139 4.21 7.90 9.22
N LYS A 140 4.62 6.96 8.35
CA LYS A 140 5.70 7.16 7.37
C LYS A 140 5.14 7.66 6.03
N TYR A 141 5.78 8.66 5.46
CA TYR A 141 5.39 9.25 4.18
C TYR A 141 6.58 9.44 3.25
N PHE A 142 6.28 9.45 1.96
CA PHE A 142 7.12 9.89 0.88
C PHE A 142 6.98 11.40 0.72
N ALA A 143 8.12 12.09 0.63
CA ALA A 143 8.22 13.54 0.44
C ALA A 143 8.89 13.95 -0.88
N GLY A 144 9.42 12.99 -1.64
CA GLY A 144 9.98 13.25 -2.97
C GLY A 144 11.10 12.30 -3.39
N TYR A 145 11.39 12.25 -4.69
CA TYR A 145 12.53 11.51 -5.24
C TYR A 145 13.81 12.34 -5.16
N ILE A 146 14.96 11.67 -4.98
CA ILE A 146 16.27 12.32 -4.92
C ILE A 146 17.04 11.98 -6.19
N GLU A 147 17.60 12.99 -6.85
CA GLU A 147 18.51 12.76 -7.97
C GLU A 147 19.84 12.17 -7.49
N ASN A 148 20.21 10.99 -7.99
CA ASN A 148 21.56 10.49 -7.89
C ASN A 148 22.42 11.08 -9.01
N THR A 149 23.27 12.05 -8.68
CA THR A 149 24.14 12.74 -9.64
C THR A 149 25.39 11.92 -10.01
N GLU A 150 25.74 10.90 -9.21
CA GLU A 150 26.92 10.05 -9.43
C GLU A 150 26.59 8.86 -10.33
N ASN A 151 25.38 8.29 -10.21
CA ASN A 151 24.91 7.18 -11.01
C ASN A 151 23.49 7.45 -11.53
N LEU A 152 23.42 8.05 -12.71
CA LEU A 152 22.17 8.36 -13.40
C LEU A 152 21.34 7.11 -13.75
N GLY A 153 21.91 5.90 -13.69
CA GLY A 153 21.18 4.64 -13.84
C GLY A 153 20.20 4.38 -12.69
N LYS A 154 20.48 4.94 -11.51
CA LYS A 154 19.63 4.84 -10.31
C LYS A 154 18.53 5.91 -10.22
N ASN A 155 18.25 6.64 -11.31
CA ASN A 155 17.30 7.75 -11.31
C ASN A 155 15.98 7.40 -12.01
N VAL A 156 15.58 6.12 -12.11
CA VAL A 156 14.38 5.73 -12.88
C VAL A 156 13.15 6.50 -12.40
N MET A 157 12.86 6.49 -11.09
CA MET A 157 11.68 7.15 -10.51
C MET A 157 11.77 8.67 -10.61
N PHE A 158 12.95 9.22 -10.31
CA PHE A 158 13.22 10.66 -10.39
C PHE A 158 13.01 11.18 -11.82
N LYS A 159 13.63 10.56 -12.82
CA LYS A 159 13.57 10.99 -14.23
C LYS A 159 12.19 10.84 -14.85
N GLU A 160 11.45 9.84 -14.41
CA GLU A 160 10.13 9.55 -14.98
C GLU A 160 9.02 10.38 -14.37
N SER A 161 9.24 10.92 -13.17
CA SER A 161 8.34 11.86 -12.53
C SER A 161 8.48 13.24 -13.16
N THR A 162 7.37 13.97 -13.31
CA THR A 162 7.41 15.37 -13.77
C THR A 162 7.56 16.34 -12.62
N ASP A 163 6.94 16.02 -11.47
CA ASP A 163 7.15 16.71 -10.21
C ASP A 163 7.61 15.70 -9.16
N GLU A 164 8.88 15.76 -8.81
CA GLU A 164 9.54 14.83 -7.91
C GLU A 164 9.44 15.21 -6.43
N ASN A 165 9.05 16.44 -6.07
CA ASN A 165 9.15 16.94 -4.69
C ASN A 165 7.76 17.26 -4.14
N SER A 166 7.14 16.29 -3.47
CA SER A 166 5.75 16.39 -3.00
C SER A 166 5.48 17.61 -2.11
N LEU A 167 6.48 18.03 -1.33
CA LEU A 167 6.37 19.23 -0.48
C LEU A 167 6.27 20.55 -1.27
N SER A 168 6.73 20.60 -2.53
CA SER A 168 6.55 21.76 -3.40
C SER A 168 5.08 22.00 -3.73
N ASP A 169 4.28 20.92 -3.77
CA ASP A 169 2.84 20.93 -3.98
C ASP A 169 2.06 20.87 -2.65
N GLU A 170 2.72 21.16 -1.51
CA GLU A 170 2.08 21.18 -0.19
C GLU A 170 1.36 19.85 0.13
N GLN A 171 1.95 18.72 -0.25
CA GLN A 171 1.37 17.39 -0.02
C GLN A 171 2.40 16.30 0.28
N LEU A 172 1.93 15.15 0.76
CA LEU A 172 2.67 13.92 1.01
C LEU A 172 1.92 12.70 0.48
N GLN A 173 2.61 11.58 0.28
CA GLN A 173 2.00 10.29 -0.06
C GLN A 173 2.44 9.22 0.94
N GLU A 174 1.51 8.43 1.47
CA GLU A 174 1.87 7.33 2.38
C GLU A 174 2.72 6.29 1.63
N ILE A 175 3.79 5.79 2.25
CA ILE A 175 4.59 4.70 1.67
C ILE A 175 3.90 3.38 2.00
N LEU A 176 3.40 2.72 0.96
CA LEU A 176 2.66 1.47 1.09
C LEU A 176 3.59 0.27 1.03
N VAL A 177 4.50 0.23 0.05
CA VAL A 177 5.46 -0.87 -0.15
C VAL A 177 6.85 -0.34 -0.54
N ASP A 178 7.88 -0.92 0.04
CA ASP A 178 9.30 -0.75 -0.27
C ASP A 178 9.97 -2.08 0.10
N ASP A 179 10.17 -2.95 -0.89
CA ASP A 179 10.56 -4.36 -0.70
C ASP A 179 11.46 -4.85 -1.86
N ASP A 180 12.30 -5.83 -1.59
CA ASP A 180 13.21 -6.50 -2.52
C ASP A 180 13.12 -8.05 -2.46
N GLU A 181 12.15 -8.61 -1.73
CA GLU A 181 11.96 -10.06 -1.65
C GLU A 181 11.62 -10.66 -3.04
N GLU A 182 12.31 -11.75 -3.39
CA GLU A 182 12.11 -12.41 -4.68
C GLU A 182 10.74 -13.10 -4.77
N MET A 183 9.94 -12.72 -5.77
CA MET A 183 8.61 -13.27 -6.03
C MET A 183 8.48 -13.76 -7.47
N THR A 184 7.71 -14.82 -7.66
CA THR A 184 7.39 -15.35 -9.00
C THR A 184 6.02 -14.85 -9.46
N LEU A 185 5.97 -14.15 -10.59
CA LEU A 185 4.75 -13.76 -11.28
C LEU A 185 4.50 -14.70 -12.46
N THR A 186 3.25 -15.12 -12.66
CA THR A 186 2.82 -15.93 -13.81
C THR A 186 1.71 -15.23 -14.58
N SER A 187 1.60 -15.51 -15.87
CA SER A 187 0.49 -15.00 -16.72
C SER A 187 -0.92 -15.48 -16.29
N GLY A 188 -1.01 -16.51 -15.44
CA GLY A 188 -2.29 -17.01 -14.93
C GLY A 188 -2.82 -16.29 -13.68
N THR A 189 -1.96 -15.56 -12.96
CA THR A 189 -2.31 -14.97 -11.66
C THR A 189 -1.79 -13.53 -11.59
N PRO A 190 -2.66 -12.52 -11.43
CA PRO A 190 -2.23 -11.13 -11.24
C PRO A 190 -1.38 -10.96 -9.99
N PHE A 191 -0.37 -10.11 -10.08
CA PHE A 191 0.39 -9.62 -8.93
C PHE A 191 -0.42 -8.53 -8.22
N LYS A 192 -0.89 -8.82 -7.01
CA LYS A 192 -1.67 -7.89 -6.21
C LYS A 192 -0.78 -6.80 -5.62
N LEU A 193 -1.19 -5.56 -5.84
CA LEU A 193 -0.60 -4.36 -5.29
C LEU A 193 -1.59 -3.72 -4.31
N GLU A 194 -1.16 -2.72 -3.56
CA GLU A 194 -2.02 -2.02 -2.61
C GLU A 194 -3.06 -1.15 -3.33
N GLN A 195 -4.11 -0.73 -2.63
CA GLN A 195 -5.15 0.21 -3.14
C GLN A 195 -5.86 -0.25 -4.44
N GLY A 196 -6.09 -1.57 -4.57
CA GLY A 196 -6.88 -2.15 -5.66
C GLY A 196 -6.14 -2.26 -7.00
N TYR A 197 -4.81 -2.05 -6.99
CA TYR A 197 -3.97 -2.23 -8.16
C TYR A 197 -3.59 -3.72 -8.36
N GLU A 198 -3.52 -4.15 -9.62
CA GLU A 198 -3.10 -5.50 -9.99
C GLU A 198 -2.26 -5.47 -11.28
N LEU A 199 -1.05 -6.03 -11.25
CA LEU A 199 -0.15 -6.10 -12.41
C LEU A 199 -0.17 -7.51 -13.01
N SER A 200 -0.42 -7.63 -14.31
CA SER A 200 -0.53 -8.92 -15.01
C SER A 200 0.43 -9.04 -16.18
N ILE A 201 1.04 -10.22 -16.36
CA ILE A 201 1.74 -10.58 -17.59
C ILE A 201 0.70 -10.95 -18.64
N LYS A 202 0.63 -10.17 -19.72
CA LYS A 202 -0.22 -10.48 -20.88
C LYS A 202 0.44 -11.47 -21.82
N SER A 203 1.73 -11.29 -22.08
CA SER A 203 2.52 -12.19 -22.91
C SER A 203 4.01 -11.89 -22.80
N ILE A 204 4.84 -12.90 -23.02
CA ILE A 204 6.27 -12.78 -23.25
C ILE A 204 6.57 -13.09 -24.71
N ASP A 205 7.47 -12.31 -25.33
CA ASP A 205 7.88 -12.54 -26.71
C ASP A 205 8.59 -13.89 -26.90
N ILE A 206 8.73 -14.31 -28.16
CA ILE A 206 9.32 -15.62 -28.50
C ILE A 206 10.76 -15.73 -27.98
N ASP A 207 11.49 -14.62 -27.98
CA ASP A 207 12.88 -14.57 -27.53
C ASP A 207 13.02 -14.52 -25.99
N GLY A 208 11.91 -14.38 -25.25
CA GLY A 208 11.93 -14.29 -23.77
C GLY A 208 12.46 -12.95 -23.23
N ASN A 209 12.64 -11.96 -24.09
CA ASN A 209 13.28 -10.70 -23.78
C ASN A 209 12.30 -9.59 -23.45
N LYS A 210 11.07 -9.64 -23.98
CA LYS A 210 10.06 -8.60 -23.78
C LYS A 210 8.86 -9.15 -23.05
N VAL A 211 8.46 -8.46 -21.97
CA VAL A 211 7.27 -8.78 -21.19
C VAL A 211 6.25 -7.69 -21.41
N TYR A 212 5.10 -8.04 -21.97
CA TYR A 212 3.95 -7.15 -22.09
C TYR A 212 3.11 -7.24 -20.82
N LEU A 213 2.98 -6.12 -20.13
CA LEU A 213 2.31 -5.98 -18.85
C LEU A 213 1.06 -5.10 -18.97
N GLU A 214 0.04 -5.43 -18.19
CA GLU A 214 -1.13 -4.58 -17.96
C GLU A 214 -1.30 -4.32 -16.47
N LEU A 215 -1.50 -3.05 -16.10
CA LEU A 215 -1.89 -2.64 -14.77
C LEU A 215 -3.39 -2.34 -14.76
N MET A 216 -4.08 -3.00 -13.84
CA MET A 216 -5.49 -2.79 -13.55
C MET A 216 -5.61 -2.03 -12.23
N LYS A 217 -6.64 -1.20 -12.11
CA LYS A 217 -7.12 -0.64 -10.85
C LYS A 217 -8.62 -0.88 -10.75
N ASP A 218 -9.06 -1.53 -9.68
CA ASP A 218 -10.48 -1.83 -9.42
C ASP A 218 -11.17 -2.47 -10.64
N GLY A 219 -10.48 -3.41 -11.29
CA GLY A 219 -10.98 -4.13 -12.47
C GLY A 219 -10.95 -3.35 -13.78
N LYS A 220 -10.31 -2.17 -13.85
CA LYS A 220 -10.17 -1.37 -15.08
C LYS A 220 -8.69 -1.21 -15.46
N SER A 221 -8.39 -1.39 -16.74
CA SER A 221 -7.04 -1.16 -17.28
C SER A 221 -6.69 0.31 -17.18
N VAL A 222 -5.59 0.64 -16.50
CA VAL A 222 -5.09 2.01 -16.31
C VAL A 222 -3.77 2.26 -16.99
N ASP A 223 -3.00 1.21 -17.29
CA ASP A 223 -1.74 1.30 -18.03
C ASP A 223 -1.36 -0.02 -18.69
N THR A 224 -0.61 0.06 -19.78
CA THR A 224 0.03 -1.11 -20.39
C THR A 224 1.43 -0.73 -20.84
N LYS A 225 2.40 -1.61 -20.61
CA LYS A 225 3.80 -1.33 -20.90
C LYS A 225 4.57 -2.57 -21.26
N VAL A 226 5.64 -2.41 -22.04
CA VAL A 226 6.61 -3.47 -22.29
C VAL A 226 7.87 -3.18 -21.49
N VAL A 227 8.33 -4.17 -20.73
CA VAL A 227 9.67 -4.18 -20.11
C VAL A 227 10.53 -5.21 -20.82
N SER A 228 11.84 -5.10 -20.70
CA SER A 228 12.79 -6.01 -21.34
C SER A 228 13.89 -6.49 -20.40
N PRO A 229 13.55 -7.26 -19.36
CA PRO A 229 14.49 -7.58 -18.29
C PRO A 229 15.62 -8.53 -18.73
N SER A 230 15.35 -9.39 -19.70
CA SER A 230 16.30 -10.41 -20.17
C SER A 230 17.13 -9.99 -21.39
N LYS A 231 16.94 -8.75 -21.92
CA LYS A 231 17.72 -8.31 -23.09
C LYS A 231 19.19 -8.09 -22.74
N ASP A 232 20.08 -8.29 -23.71
CA ASP A 232 21.51 -7.99 -23.54
C ASP A 232 21.73 -6.50 -23.24
N GLY A 233 22.54 -6.20 -22.22
CA GLY A 233 22.77 -4.83 -21.74
C GLY A 233 21.54 -4.12 -21.18
N ALA A 234 20.54 -4.84 -20.65
CA ALA A 234 19.36 -4.24 -20.02
C ALA A 234 19.74 -3.23 -18.93
N THR A 235 19.20 -2.02 -19.04
CA THR A 235 19.30 -0.97 -18.02
C THR A 235 18.21 -1.13 -16.96
N GLU A 236 18.34 -0.44 -15.83
CA GLU A 236 17.31 -0.44 -14.78
C GLU A 236 15.95 0.05 -15.31
N ALA A 237 15.94 1.01 -16.24
CA ALA A 237 14.72 1.45 -16.90
C ALA A 237 14.09 0.38 -17.80
N ASP A 238 14.90 -0.51 -18.38
CA ASP A 238 14.41 -1.64 -19.18
C ASP A 238 13.81 -2.76 -18.32
N LYS A 239 14.35 -2.95 -17.12
CA LYS A 239 13.91 -3.97 -16.16
C LYS A 239 12.76 -3.52 -15.28
N THR A 240 12.52 -2.21 -15.18
CA THR A 240 11.53 -1.65 -14.25
C THR A 240 10.23 -1.28 -14.97
N TYR A 241 9.15 -1.98 -14.60
CA TYR A 241 7.81 -1.45 -14.83
C TYR A 241 7.60 -0.28 -13.87
N PHE A 242 7.04 0.83 -14.36
CA PHE A 242 6.65 1.94 -13.51
C PHE A 242 5.34 2.52 -14.03
N TYR A 243 4.49 2.95 -13.11
CA TYR A 243 3.24 3.64 -13.40
C TYR A 243 3.29 5.02 -12.75
N LYS A 244 2.91 6.04 -13.54
CA LYS A 244 2.85 7.43 -13.10
C LYS A 244 1.49 8.03 -13.39
N THR A 245 1.00 8.79 -12.43
CA THR A 245 -0.30 9.46 -12.50
C THR A 245 -0.23 10.80 -11.78
N ASP A 246 -1.23 11.63 -11.99
CA ASP A 246 -1.45 12.79 -11.13
C ASP A 246 -1.96 12.30 -9.76
N VAL A 247 -1.42 12.87 -8.68
CA VAL A 247 -1.79 12.58 -7.29
C VAL A 247 -2.00 13.91 -6.60
N GLY A 248 -3.24 14.23 -6.22
CA GLY A 248 -3.58 15.57 -5.74
C GLY A 248 -3.17 16.64 -6.78
N ASP A 249 -2.38 17.62 -6.35
CA ASP A 249 -1.89 18.69 -7.22
C ASP A 249 -0.61 18.32 -8.00
N GLN A 250 0.09 17.27 -7.57
CA GLN A 250 1.35 16.80 -8.15
C GLN A 250 1.14 16.02 -9.44
N LYS A 251 1.94 16.35 -10.46
CA LYS A 251 1.75 15.88 -11.83
C LYS A 251 2.67 14.74 -12.21
N LYS A 252 2.09 13.69 -12.78
CA LYS A 252 2.79 12.51 -13.32
C LYS A 252 3.88 11.99 -12.36
N LEU A 253 3.53 11.81 -11.09
CA LEU A 253 4.39 11.19 -10.09
C LEU A 253 4.42 9.68 -10.33
N VAL A 254 5.60 9.07 -10.37
CA VAL A 254 5.70 7.60 -10.32
C VAL A 254 5.17 7.13 -8.98
N ILE A 255 4.11 6.31 -8.96
CA ILE A 255 3.52 5.80 -7.70
C ILE A 255 3.70 4.30 -7.50
N ILE A 256 3.98 3.56 -8.58
CA ILE A 256 4.23 2.12 -8.56
C ILE A 256 5.49 1.87 -9.37
N ALA A 257 6.38 1.03 -8.86
CA ALA A 257 7.45 0.42 -9.64
C ALA A 257 7.67 -1.05 -9.25
N VAL A 258 7.95 -1.87 -10.26
CA VAL A 258 8.20 -3.30 -10.12
C VAL A 258 9.44 -3.64 -10.96
N HIS A 259 10.51 -4.07 -10.31
CA HIS A 259 11.72 -4.50 -10.98
C HIS A 259 11.61 -5.98 -11.34
N PHE A 260 11.94 -6.32 -12.59
CA PHE A 260 11.96 -7.68 -13.08
C PHE A 260 13.40 -8.14 -13.24
N LYS A 261 13.81 -9.10 -12.42
CA LYS A 261 15.12 -9.76 -12.52
C LYS A 261 15.30 -10.49 -13.85
N ASN A 262 14.26 -11.20 -14.27
CA ASN A 262 14.23 -11.97 -15.51
C ASN A 262 12.79 -12.33 -15.89
N ALA A 263 12.62 -12.79 -17.13
CA ALA A 263 11.37 -13.36 -17.61
C ALA A 263 11.64 -14.56 -18.53
N PHE A 264 10.69 -15.49 -18.56
CA PHE A 264 10.75 -16.74 -19.29
C PHE A 264 9.38 -17.07 -19.89
N ARG A 265 9.37 -17.36 -21.19
CA ARG A 265 8.19 -17.89 -21.88
C ARG A 265 8.11 -19.40 -21.66
N GLY A 266 7.08 -19.84 -20.93
CA GLY A 266 6.80 -21.27 -20.74
C GLY A 266 5.92 -21.84 -21.85
N ALA A 267 5.83 -23.17 -21.88
CA ALA A 267 4.93 -23.88 -22.80
C ALA A 267 3.46 -23.64 -22.46
N ASP A 268 3.14 -23.61 -21.16
CA ASP A 268 1.78 -23.45 -20.64
C ASP A 268 1.53 -22.06 -20.04
N GLN A 269 2.55 -21.46 -19.41
CA GLN A 269 2.45 -20.14 -18.78
C GLN A 269 3.76 -19.37 -18.89
N ASP A 270 3.63 -18.08 -19.16
CA ASP A 270 4.72 -17.10 -19.03
C ASP A 270 5.01 -16.81 -17.57
N ILE A 271 6.30 -16.69 -17.22
CA ILE A 271 6.80 -16.53 -15.86
C ILE A 271 7.79 -15.36 -15.83
N ALA A 272 7.75 -14.54 -14.78
CA ALA A 272 8.77 -13.55 -14.50
C ALA A 272 9.16 -13.55 -13.02
N THR A 273 10.40 -13.19 -12.72
CA THR A 273 10.90 -13.03 -11.36
C THR A 273 10.96 -11.55 -11.02
N ILE A 274 10.28 -11.16 -9.94
CA ILE A 274 10.31 -9.82 -9.34
C ILE A 274 11.26 -9.87 -8.15
N ASP A 275 12.07 -8.84 -7.95
CA ASP A 275 13.00 -8.67 -6.83
C ASP A 275 13.11 -7.20 -6.40
N GLY A 276 12.08 -6.40 -6.73
CA GLY A 276 11.97 -5.02 -6.29
C GLY A 276 10.53 -4.55 -6.46
N GLN A 277 9.96 -4.01 -5.38
CA GLN A 277 8.62 -3.44 -5.35
C GLN A 277 8.65 -2.10 -4.62
N TRP A 278 8.09 -1.08 -5.25
CA TRP A 278 7.87 0.24 -4.67
C TRP A 278 6.43 0.67 -4.94
N GLN A 279 5.74 1.12 -3.90
CA GLN A 279 4.42 1.70 -4.03
C GLN A 279 4.18 2.79 -2.99
N ILE A 280 3.72 3.95 -3.47
CA ILE A 280 3.17 5.03 -2.64
C ILE A 280 1.68 5.20 -2.93
N SER A 281 0.97 5.75 -1.96
CA SER A 281 -0.45 6.01 -2.05
C SER A 281 -0.78 6.94 -3.21
N ASP A 282 -1.81 6.60 -3.98
CA ASP A 282 -2.39 7.46 -5.00
C ASP A 282 -3.35 8.52 -4.43
N VAL A 283 -3.52 8.52 -3.10
CA VAL A 283 -4.20 9.54 -2.31
C VAL A 283 -3.17 10.42 -1.63
N ALA A 284 -3.23 11.73 -1.90
CA ALA A 284 -2.41 12.74 -1.27
C ALA A 284 -2.90 13.06 0.16
N THR A 285 -1.94 13.30 1.06
CA THR A 285 -2.18 13.93 2.37
C THR A 285 -1.76 15.39 2.28
N GLU A 286 -2.70 16.30 2.53
CA GLU A 286 -2.47 17.74 2.42
C GLU A 286 -1.53 18.23 3.54
N VAL A 287 -0.44 18.89 3.17
CA VAL A 287 0.47 19.61 4.08
C VAL A 287 0.61 21.05 3.64
N LYS A 288 -0.48 21.80 3.81
CA LYS A 288 -0.57 23.21 3.43
C LYS A 288 -0.66 24.11 4.65
N ALA A 289 -0.05 25.29 4.57
CA ALA A 289 -0.17 26.28 5.64
C ALA A 289 -1.64 26.57 5.98
N ASP A 290 -1.93 26.70 7.27
CA ASP A 290 -3.26 26.86 7.85
C ASP A 290 -4.20 25.64 7.75
N THR A 291 -3.72 24.49 7.27
CA THR A 291 -4.45 23.22 7.37
C THR A 291 -4.50 22.76 8.82
N GLU A 292 -5.71 22.50 9.32
CA GLU A 292 -5.94 22.01 10.68
C GLU A 292 -6.00 20.48 10.71
N TYR A 293 -5.21 19.90 11.61
CA TYR A 293 -5.29 18.51 12.05
C TYR A 293 -5.67 18.51 13.53
N ASP A 294 -6.97 18.41 13.79
CA ASP A 294 -7.61 18.41 15.11
C ASP A 294 -7.30 19.66 15.97
N LYS A 295 -6.24 19.62 16.77
CA LYS A 295 -5.80 20.72 17.65
C LYS A 295 -4.54 21.40 17.17
N MET A 296 -3.92 20.86 16.13
CA MET A 296 -2.68 21.37 15.57
C MET A 296 -2.97 21.95 14.18
N THR A 297 -2.28 23.02 13.82
CA THR A 297 -2.41 23.67 12.52
C THR A 297 -1.04 23.78 11.90
N ILE A 298 -0.92 23.44 10.62
CA ILE A 298 0.33 23.61 9.86
C ILE A 298 0.64 25.09 9.74
N ARG A 299 1.87 25.48 10.05
CA ARG A 299 2.34 26.87 9.96
C ARG A 299 3.31 27.10 8.84
N THR A 300 4.25 26.19 8.68
CA THR A 300 5.27 26.32 7.64
C THR A 300 5.48 24.97 6.99
N VAL A 301 5.51 24.97 5.66
CA VAL A 301 6.05 23.90 4.84
C VAL A 301 7.20 24.47 4.05
N ASP A 302 8.41 24.05 4.37
CA ASP A 302 9.62 24.41 3.64
C ASP A 302 10.01 23.24 2.75
N ALA A 303 9.63 23.33 1.47
CA ALA A 303 9.91 22.30 0.47
C ALA A 303 11.43 22.14 0.18
N THR A 304 12.23 23.17 0.46
CA THR A 304 13.69 23.15 0.24
C THR A 304 14.39 22.45 1.41
N ALA A 305 14.07 22.85 2.63
CA ALA A 305 14.59 22.20 3.84
C ALA A 305 13.89 20.87 4.16
N GLY A 306 12.80 20.56 3.47
CA GLY A 306 11.98 19.38 3.72
C GLY A 306 11.29 19.38 5.09
N THR A 307 10.96 20.56 5.64
CA THR A 307 10.52 20.70 7.04
C THR A 307 9.06 21.14 7.13
N ILE A 308 8.31 20.52 8.02
CA ILE A 308 6.94 20.90 8.38
C ILE A 308 6.93 21.31 9.84
N THR A 309 6.25 22.43 10.16
CA THR A 309 5.97 22.84 11.54
C THR A 309 4.47 23.00 11.75
N MET A 310 4.02 22.59 12.92
CA MET A 310 2.65 22.77 13.40
C MET A 310 2.66 23.33 14.80
N ASP A 311 1.64 24.11 15.14
CA ASP A 311 1.40 24.57 16.50
C ASP A 311 -0.07 24.48 16.86
N ASN A 312 -0.40 24.74 18.13
CA ASN A 312 -1.77 24.79 18.60
C ASN A 312 -2.31 26.22 18.72
N LYS A 313 -1.83 27.18 17.91
CA LYS A 313 -2.15 28.60 18.10
C LYS A 313 -3.65 28.87 18.15
N ASP A 314 -4.40 28.25 17.25
CA ASP A 314 -5.84 28.46 17.14
C ASP A 314 -6.63 27.60 18.16
N ASN A 315 -5.94 26.76 18.95
CA ASN A 315 -6.51 25.71 19.77
C ASN A 315 -5.77 25.53 21.11
N ALA A 316 -6.11 26.37 22.10
CA ALA A 316 -5.59 26.19 23.46
C ALA A 316 -6.09 24.87 24.09
N ILE A 317 -5.20 24.15 24.79
CA ILE A 317 -5.51 22.87 25.45
C ILE A 317 -5.33 23.03 26.96
N THR A 318 -6.28 22.53 27.76
CA THR A 318 -6.16 22.50 29.23
C THR A 318 -5.93 21.07 29.69
N LEU A 319 -4.81 20.82 30.38
CA LEU A 319 -4.46 19.51 30.94
C LEU A 319 -5.24 19.24 32.23
N SER A 320 -6.54 19.00 32.07
CA SER A 320 -7.47 18.63 33.14
C SER A 320 -7.23 17.20 33.60
N LYS A 321 -7.63 16.84 34.83
CA LYS A 321 -7.51 15.47 35.32
C LYS A 321 -8.32 14.48 34.47
N ASN A 322 -7.82 13.26 34.33
CA ASN A 322 -8.51 12.15 33.66
C ASN A 322 -9.04 12.51 32.27
N LYS A 323 -8.21 13.21 31.47
CA LYS A 323 -8.62 13.70 30.16
C LYS A 323 -7.81 13.01 29.08
N ASP A 324 -8.53 12.57 28.06
CA ASP A 324 -8.00 12.11 26.79
C ASP A 324 -8.34 13.17 25.74
N THR A 325 -7.33 13.67 25.03
CA THR A 325 -7.47 14.75 24.05
C THR A 325 -6.78 14.33 22.76
N LEU A 326 -7.56 14.15 21.70
CA LEU A 326 -7.01 14.02 20.35
C LEU A 326 -6.25 15.31 19.98
N LEU A 327 -4.99 15.16 19.60
CA LEU A 327 -4.10 16.27 19.28
C LEU A 327 -3.97 16.46 17.76
N MET A 328 -3.65 15.38 17.04
CA MET A 328 -3.53 15.34 15.58
C MET A 328 -3.50 13.89 15.09
N GLY A 329 -4.32 13.53 14.11
CA GLY A 329 -4.29 12.20 13.48
C GLY A 329 -4.50 11.08 14.51
N ASP A 330 -3.52 10.20 14.68
CA ASP A 330 -3.60 9.12 15.69
C ASP A 330 -2.98 9.53 17.06
N VAL A 331 -2.41 10.74 17.17
CA VAL A 331 -1.67 11.19 18.35
C VAL A 331 -2.58 11.90 19.34
N HIS A 332 -2.55 11.45 20.58
CA HIS A 332 -3.37 11.93 21.68
C HIS A 332 -2.53 12.40 22.86
N ILE A 333 -3.08 13.27 23.71
CA ILE A 333 -2.55 13.64 25.02
C ILE A 333 -3.47 13.05 26.10
N LYS A 334 -2.89 12.27 27.02
CA LYS A 334 -3.60 11.65 28.15
C LYS A 334 -3.08 12.16 29.48
N THR A 335 -3.97 12.63 30.34
CA THR A 335 -3.65 13.13 31.67
C THR A 335 -4.13 12.16 32.76
N ALA A 336 -3.32 11.98 33.80
CA ALA A 336 -3.68 11.16 34.94
C ALA A 336 -4.81 11.82 35.77
N ASP A 337 -5.60 11.00 36.45
CA ASP A 337 -6.50 11.46 37.49
C ASP A 337 -5.75 11.71 38.80
N ASN A 338 -5.07 12.87 38.90
CA ASN A 338 -4.27 13.22 40.08
C ASN A 338 -4.17 14.74 40.28
N ASP A 339 -3.94 15.19 41.52
CA ASP A 339 -3.71 16.61 41.84
C ASP A 339 -2.42 17.13 41.19
N THR A 340 -1.34 16.34 41.30
CA THR A 340 -0.07 16.61 40.61
C THR A 340 -0.19 16.22 39.14
N LEU A 341 0.19 17.14 38.25
CA LEU A 341 0.15 16.89 36.81
C LEU A 341 1.06 15.72 36.43
N ARG A 342 0.48 14.75 35.73
CA ARG A 342 1.19 13.70 35.00
C ARG A 342 0.44 13.47 33.70
N TYR A 343 1.15 13.48 32.60
CA TYR A 343 0.56 13.28 31.29
C TYR A 343 1.57 12.64 30.35
N TYR A 344 1.09 12.07 29.25
CA TYR A 344 1.93 11.55 28.18
C TYR A 344 1.19 11.72 26.85
N ILE A 345 1.95 11.65 25.76
CA ILE A 345 1.38 11.46 24.43
C ILE A 345 1.33 9.97 24.11
N TYR A 346 0.34 9.54 23.33
CA TYR A 346 0.28 8.19 22.78
C TYR A 346 -0.21 8.21 21.33
N ALA A 347 0.17 7.20 20.56
CA ALA A 347 -0.41 6.92 19.26
C ALA A 347 -1.44 5.80 19.41
N ALA A 348 -2.66 6.03 18.94
CA ALA A 348 -3.70 5.02 18.87
C ALA A 348 -3.40 4.02 17.74
N LYS A 349 -3.59 2.72 18.00
CA LYS A 349 -3.46 1.66 17.01
C LYS A 349 -4.61 0.66 17.17
N THR A 350 -5.21 0.25 16.06
CA THR A 350 -6.26 -0.75 16.04
C THR A 350 -5.77 -1.97 15.27
N ILE A 351 -5.94 -3.14 15.87
CA ILE A 351 -5.77 -4.43 15.18
C ILE A 351 -7.18 -4.90 14.84
N GLU A 352 -7.50 -4.95 13.54
CA GLU A 352 -8.80 -5.45 13.10
C GLU A 352 -8.94 -6.95 13.36
N GLY A 353 -10.14 -7.37 13.75
CA GLY A 353 -10.47 -8.78 13.79
C GLY A 353 -10.62 -9.31 12.36
N ALA A 354 -10.18 -10.54 12.12
CA ALA A 354 -10.51 -11.22 10.87
C ALA A 354 -12.03 -11.10 10.67
N ALA A 355 -12.45 -10.39 9.63
CA ALA A 355 -13.85 -10.31 9.26
C ALA A 355 -14.32 -11.75 9.09
N ALA A 356 -15.25 -12.19 9.93
CA ALA A 356 -15.93 -13.45 9.70
C ALA A 356 -16.50 -13.37 8.29
N GLU A 357 -16.11 -14.28 7.40
CA GLU A 357 -16.70 -14.42 6.08
C GLU A 357 -18.21 -14.26 6.23
N ALA A 358 -18.76 -13.21 5.61
CA ALA A 358 -20.19 -12.97 5.64
C ALA A 358 -20.87 -14.24 5.11
N ALA A 359 -21.67 -14.88 5.96
CA ALA A 359 -22.48 -16.01 5.57
C ALA A 359 -23.25 -15.65 4.28
N PRO A 360 -23.35 -16.57 3.31
CA PRO A 360 -24.05 -16.28 2.07
C PRO A 360 -25.48 -15.87 2.41
N VAL A 361 -25.84 -14.66 1.98
CA VAL A 361 -27.19 -14.14 2.07
C VAL A 361 -28.07 -15.08 1.23
N GLU A 362 -28.95 -15.85 1.89
CA GLU A 362 -30.00 -16.59 1.18
C GLU A 362 -30.82 -15.59 0.37
N ALA A 363 -30.89 -15.81 -0.94
CA ALA A 363 -31.70 -15.01 -1.83
C ALA A 363 -33.18 -15.16 -1.45
N GLU A 364 -33.78 -14.10 -0.91
CA GLU A 364 -35.23 -14.03 -0.78
C GLU A 364 -35.87 -14.02 -2.17
N VAL A 365 -36.76 -14.99 -2.39
CA VAL A 365 -37.61 -15.12 -3.58
C VAL A 365 -38.57 -13.92 -3.61
N PRO A 366 -38.71 -13.17 -4.72
CA PRO A 366 -39.65 -12.06 -4.77
C PRO A 366 -41.08 -12.58 -4.75
N ALA A 367 -41.89 -12.04 -3.84
CA ALA A 367 -43.32 -12.28 -3.75
C ALA A 367 -44.07 -11.77 -4.99
N GLU A 368 -45.02 -12.57 -5.45
CA GLU A 368 -45.89 -12.32 -6.61
C GLU A 368 -46.72 -11.04 -6.45
N ALA A 369 -46.69 -10.19 -7.48
CA ALA A 369 -47.55 -9.02 -7.59
C ALA A 369 -48.96 -9.45 -8.05
N ASN A 370 -49.94 -9.23 -7.19
CA ASN A 370 -51.35 -9.42 -7.47
C ASN A 370 -51.89 -8.19 -8.23
N VAL A 371 -52.26 -8.34 -9.50
CA VAL A 371 -52.96 -7.31 -10.29
C VAL A 371 -54.37 -7.79 -10.61
N THR A 372 -55.35 -6.99 -10.19
CA THR A 372 -56.78 -7.25 -10.39
C THR A 372 -57.24 -6.66 -11.72
N ALA A 373 -58.24 -7.33 -12.30
CA ALA A 373 -58.74 -7.27 -13.66
C ALA A 373 -59.35 -5.94 -14.15
N GLU A 374 -59.20 -5.69 -15.45
CA GLU A 374 -60.28 -5.22 -16.34
C GLU A 374 -60.19 -5.97 -17.69
N ALA A 375 -61.35 -6.27 -18.26
CA ALA A 375 -61.61 -7.00 -19.50
C ALA A 375 -62.62 -6.16 -20.33
N PRO A 376 -63.06 -6.58 -21.52
CA PRO A 376 -62.38 -7.19 -22.68
C PRO A 376 -62.79 -6.52 -24.02
N VAL A 377 -62.07 -6.74 -25.13
CA VAL A 377 -62.70 -6.75 -26.48
C VAL A 377 -61.96 -7.70 -27.46
N GLU A 378 -62.73 -8.68 -27.98
CA GLU A 378 -62.71 -9.50 -29.23
C GLU A 378 -61.39 -10.09 -29.77
N GLU A 379 -61.20 -11.43 -29.80
CA GLU A 379 -61.62 -12.41 -30.84
C GLU A 379 -61.10 -12.10 -32.26
N ALA A 380 -60.45 -12.95 -33.06
CA ALA A 380 -60.04 -14.37 -33.10
C ALA A 380 -59.28 -14.56 -34.47
N PRO A 381 -58.89 -15.75 -34.94
CA PRO A 381 -58.05 -16.79 -34.35
C PRO A 381 -56.89 -17.31 -35.27
N ALA A 382 -55.99 -18.07 -34.64
CA ALA A 382 -55.37 -19.36 -35.03
C ALA A 382 -54.75 -19.62 -36.43
N ALA A 383 -53.53 -20.19 -36.40
CA ALA A 383 -53.19 -21.55 -36.89
C ALA A 383 -51.69 -21.80 -36.62
N GLU A 384 -51.33 -22.60 -35.63
CA GLU A 384 -51.00 -24.05 -35.73
C GLU A 384 -49.74 -24.39 -36.54
N ALA A 385 -48.76 -24.95 -35.82
CA ALA A 385 -47.73 -25.83 -36.36
C ALA A 385 -48.37 -27.13 -36.92
N PRO A 386 -47.65 -27.95 -37.69
CA PRO A 386 -46.87 -28.98 -37.02
C PRO A 386 -45.53 -29.34 -37.69
N ALA A 387 -44.75 -30.07 -36.90
CA ALA A 387 -43.54 -30.81 -37.26
C ALA A 387 -43.79 -31.91 -38.31
N GLU A 388 -42.75 -32.28 -39.06
CA GLU A 388 -42.30 -33.67 -39.20
C GLU A 388 -40.97 -33.77 -39.96
N ALA A 389 -40.02 -34.51 -39.37
CA ALA A 389 -38.91 -35.20 -40.03
C ALA A 389 -39.45 -36.54 -40.62
N PRO A 390 -38.70 -37.45 -41.30
CA PRO A 390 -37.24 -37.55 -41.38
C PRO A 390 -36.61 -38.07 -42.71
N ALA A 391 -35.27 -38.16 -42.70
CA ALA A 391 -34.38 -39.14 -43.34
C ALA A 391 -34.36 -39.36 -44.87
N ALA A 392 -33.20 -39.16 -45.51
CA ALA A 392 -32.22 -40.23 -45.83
C ALA A 392 -31.17 -39.79 -46.90
N GLU A 393 -29.92 -40.17 -46.63
CA GLU A 393 -28.75 -40.50 -47.49
C GLU A 393 -28.66 -40.05 -48.96
N GLU A 394 -27.56 -39.37 -49.35
CA GLU A 394 -26.36 -39.95 -50.03
C GLU A 394 -25.32 -38.85 -50.39
N LYS A 395 -24.04 -39.24 -50.43
CA LYS A 395 -22.82 -38.49 -50.81
C LYS A 395 -22.46 -38.81 -52.30
N PRO A 396 -21.36 -38.31 -52.91
CA PRO A 396 -20.77 -36.97 -53.02
C PRO A 396 -20.36 -36.62 -54.49
N ALA A 397 -19.57 -35.55 -54.67
CA ALA A 397 -18.83 -35.10 -55.87
C ALA A 397 -19.62 -34.17 -56.82
N GLU A 398 -19.06 -33.15 -57.50
CA GLU A 398 -17.69 -32.76 -57.83
C GLU A 398 -17.68 -31.25 -58.17
N ALA A 399 -16.49 -30.66 -58.25
CA ALA A 399 -16.20 -29.25 -58.45
C ALA A 399 -16.62 -28.68 -59.82
N ALA A 400 -16.93 -27.37 -59.87
CA ALA A 400 -16.59 -26.49 -60.98
C ALA A 400 -16.70 -25.01 -60.56
N ALA A 401 -15.78 -24.21 -61.09
CA ALA A 401 -15.52 -22.83 -60.72
C ALA A 401 -16.28 -21.79 -61.59
N ALA A 402 -16.36 -20.58 -61.02
CA ALA A 402 -16.40 -19.25 -61.64
C ALA A 402 -17.66 -18.78 -62.39
N GLU A 403 -18.30 -17.71 -61.89
CA GLU A 403 -18.24 -16.34 -62.47
C GLU A 403 -18.95 -15.28 -61.58
N LYS A 404 -18.47 -14.03 -61.66
CA LYS A 404 -18.86 -12.75 -60.98
C LYS A 404 -20.11 -12.12 -61.65
N PRO A 405 -20.66 -10.90 -61.33
CA PRO A 405 -20.28 -9.84 -60.36
C PRO A 405 -21.45 -9.11 -59.60
N ALA A 406 -21.07 -8.02 -58.88
CA ALA A 406 -21.85 -6.83 -58.43
C ALA A 406 -22.60 -6.93 -57.08
N GLU A 407 -22.74 -5.91 -56.22
CA GLU A 407 -22.13 -4.59 -55.98
C GLU A 407 -22.69 -4.10 -54.61
N ALA A 408 -21.90 -3.32 -53.86
CA ALA A 408 -22.23 -2.40 -52.76
C ALA A 408 -23.07 -2.85 -51.54
N ALA A 409 -22.44 -2.79 -50.35
CA ALA A 409 -22.88 -1.90 -49.27
C ALA A 409 -21.75 -1.78 -48.22
N ALA A 410 -21.34 -0.55 -47.93
CA ALA A 410 -20.43 -0.21 -46.86
C ALA A 410 -21.23 0.00 -45.57
N GLU A 411 -20.77 -0.56 -44.46
CA GLU A 411 -21.09 -0.05 -43.12
C GLU A 411 -20.00 -0.44 -42.12
N GLN A 412 -19.89 0.37 -41.06
CA GLN A 412 -18.67 0.78 -40.37
C GLN A 412 -18.03 -0.27 -39.44
N LYS A 413 -16.70 -0.21 -39.37
CA LYS A 413 -15.80 -0.94 -38.45
C LYS A 413 -15.60 -0.11 -37.16
N PRO A 414 -15.69 -0.66 -35.94
CA PRO A 414 -15.07 -0.05 -34.77
C PRO A 414 -13.55 -0.29 -34.77
N ALA A 415 -12.81 0.67 -34.23
CA ALA A 415 -11.35 0.77 -34.28
C ALA A 415 -10.61 -0.48 -33.76
N GLU A 416 -9.65 -0.96 -34.56
CA GLU A 416 -8.63 -1.93 -34.17
C GLU A 416 -7.54 -1.23 -33.34
N SER A 417 -7.18 -1.82 -32.19
CA SER A 417 -5.91 -1.56 -31.52
C SER A 417 -4.77 -1.94 -32.46
N GLN A 418 -3.90 -1.00 -32.80
CA GLN A 418 -2.70 -1.29 -33.58
C GLN A 418 -1.79 -2.24 -32.80
N GLY A 419 -1.50 -3.42 -33.36
CA GLY A 419 -0.52 -4.36 -32.81
C GLY A 419 0.87 -3.72 -32.76
N MET A 420 1.53 -3.82 -31.61
CA MET A 420 2.90 -3.32 -31.42
C MET A 420 3.92 -4.25 -32.10
N PRO A 421 4.98 -3.71 -32.74
CA PRO A 421 6.02 -4.51 -33.38
C PRO A 421 6.72 -5.45 -32.37
N GLY A 422 6.70 -6.75 -32.64
CA GLY A 422 7.36 -7.79 -31.82
C GLY A 422 6.43 -8.81 -31.16
N PHE A 423 5.11 -8.63 -31.23
CA PHE A 423 4.12 -9.60 -30.78
C PHE A 423 3.29 -10.09 -31.98
N GLU A 424 3.86 -10.99 -32.79
CA GLU A 424 3.12 -11.59 -33.91
C GLU A 424 2.05 -12.56 -33.37
N ALA A 425 0.78 -12.18 -33.52
CA ALA A 425 -0.36 -13.01 -33.15
C ALA A 425 -0.59 -14.11 -34.20
N ILE A 426 -0.24 -15.35 -33.85
CA ILE A 426 -0.73 -16.53 -34.57
C ILE A 426 -2.08 -16.92 -33.93
N PHE A 427 -3.18 -16.53 -34.57
CA PHE A 427 -4.50 -17.07 -34.25
C PHE A 427 -4.65 -18.46 -34.87
N ALA A 428 -4.57 -19.50 -34.04
CA ALA A 428 -5.09 -20.81 -34.37
C ALA A 428 -6.40 -21.04 -33.61
N VAL A 429 -7.52 -20.95 -34.34
CA VAL A 429 -8.84 -21.39 -33.87
C VAL A 429 -8.93 -22.90 -34.10
N THR A 430 -9.14 -23.68 -33.04
CA THR A 430 -9.75 -25.03 -32.93
C THR A 430 -9.26 -25.65 -31.61
N GLY A 431 -10.01 -26.30 -30.74
CA GLY A 431 -11.41 -26.71 -30.68
C GLY A 431 -11.66 -27.32 -29.30
N LEU A 432 -12.93 -27.34 -28.92
CA LEU A 432 -13.52 -27.75 -27.64
C LEU A 432 -13.11 -29.19 -27.21
N LEU A 433 -12.64 -29.36 -25.97
CA LEU A 433 -12.69 -30.64 -25.24
C LEU A 433 -12.80 -30.39 -23.73
N ALA A 434 -13.99 -30.64 -23.21
CA ALA A 434 -14.26 -30.71 -21.77
C ALA A 434 -13.70 -32.01 -21.20
N VAL A 435 -12.92 -31.93 -20.12
CA VAL A 435 -12.70 -33.06 -19.21
C VAL A 435 -12.75 -32.52 -17.78
N ALA A 436 -13.82 -32.89 -17.09
CA ALA A 436 -13.94 -32.74 -15.65
C ALA A 436 -12.98 -33.71 -14.96
N TYR A 437 -12.22 -33.24 -13.96
CA TYR A 437 -11.66 -34.14 -12.95
C TYR A 437 -11.71 -33.50 -11.56
N LEU A 438 -12.72 -33.93 -10.82
CA LEU A 438 -12.89 -33.81 -9.39
C LEU A 438 -12.09 -34.95 -8.75
N VAL A 439 -11.04 -34.67 -7.97
CA VAL A 439 -10.65 -35.55 -6.85
C VAL A 439 -10.31 -34.73 -5.62
N ASN A 440 -11.16 -34.94 -4.63
CA ASN A 440 -11.05 -34.53 -3.25
C ASN A 440 -10.55 -35.75 -2.44
N ARG A 441 -9.51 -35.60 -1.60
CA ARG A 441 -9.19 -36.41 -0.40
C ARG A 441 -7.86 -35.90 0.19
N LYS A 442 -7.91 -35.14 1.30
CA LYS A 442 -7.75 -35.62 2.69
C LYS A 442 -6.52 -36.51 2.90
N ASN A 443 -5.42 -35.95 3.41
CA ASN A 443 -5.12 -35.88 4.84
C ASN A 443 -4.16 -34.73 5.13
#